data_AF-A0A960SNV3-F1
#
_entry.id   AF-A0A960SNV3-F1
#
_cell.length_a   1.000
_cell.length_b   1.000
_cell.length_c   1.000
_cell.angle_alpha   90.00
_cell.angle_beta   90.00
_cell.angle_gamma   90.00
#
_symmetry.space_group_name_H-M   'P 1'
#
loop_
_entity.id
_entity.type
_entity.pdbx_description
1 polymer ?
#
loop_
_entity_poly.entity_id
_entity_poly.type
_entity_poly.pdbx_seq_one_letter_code
_entity_poly.pdbx_strand_id
1 'polypeptide(L)'
;MNAFLPGCRRSVYWLACALPLPLLLLLQPTPGDTIPGGIRPPGQRLEFEGTVPFHAPELEVEWKVPAGSLPKEVSIYRRADGLPSPTTLASLLQFAGLEQARPVTNHAGWVVYQDSAVPGRVQVDAGSGRVQYFDPTREESPGSDTIPGVDELDGLLREWIDRLGLPLSEFKTNTQGRLYKRFQETETTSYDRATGGHVTRVTARGVSGIRQAGGWSMGGRQQISLKYGPDGRLLSLELDWLRLEQVAVEPVAGSRQILEW
;
A
#
# COMPACT_ATOMS: atom_id res chain seq x y z
N MET A 1 -29.14 -36.40 35.14
CA MET A 1 -28.93 -37.29 33.97
C MET A 1 -28.71 -36.42 32.75
N ASN A 2 -27.58 -36.67 32.08
CA ASN A 2 -27.13 -36.29 30.74
C ASN A 2 -27.15 -34.83 30.27
N ALA A 3 -25.92 -34.32 30.18
CA ALA A 3 -25.44 -33.19 29.41
C ALA A 3 -25.36 -33.47 27.90
N PHE A 4 -25.36 -32.41 27.09
CA PHE A 4 -24.64 -32.33 25.81
C PHE A 4 -24.31 -30.87 25.47
N LEU A 5 -23.02 -30.57 25.30
CA LEU A 5 -22.46 -29.47 24.50
C LEU A 5 -22.24 -29.99 23.06
N PRO A 6 -22.19 -29.14 22.00
CA PRO A 6 -20.87 -28.71 21.50
C PRO A 6 -20.84 -27.34 20.78
N GLY A 7 -19.62 -26.79 20.60
CA GLY A 7 -19.39 -25.63 19.72
C GLY A 7 -18.11 -24.82 19.93
N CYS A 8 -16.97 -25.47 20.21
CA CYS A 8 -15.66 -24.82 20.31
C CYS A 8 -15.16 -24.24 18.97
N ARG A 9 -14.73 -22.97 18.95
CA ARG A 9 -13.57 -22.54 18.15
C ARG A 9 -12.54 -21.94 19.10
N ARG A 10 -11.52 -22.74 19.42
CA ARG A 10 -10.31 -22.28 20.10
C ARG A 10 -9.39 -21.68 19.05
N SER A 11 -9.11 -20.38 19.13
CA SER A 11 -7.93 -19.81 18.49
C SER A 11 -6.74 -20.13 19.40
N VAL A 12 -5.80 -20.92 18.88
CA VAL A 12 -4.55 -21.24 19.55
C VAL A 12 -3.58 -20.10 19.29
N TYR A 13 -3.19 -19.40 20.35
CA TYR A 13 -2.02 -18.53 20.33
C TYR A 13 -0.78 -19.41 20.47
N TRP A 14 0.14 -19.33 19.52
CA TRP A 14 1.51 -19.76 19.75
C TRP A 14 2.35 -18.53 20.06
N LEU A 15 2.66 -18.35 21.35
CA LEU A 15 3.91 -17.70 21.74
C LEU A 15 5.04 -18.64 21.31
N ALA A 16 5.91 -18.18 20.42
CA ALA A 16 7.23 -18.77 20.27
C ALA A 16 8.25 -17.74 20.76
N CYS A 17 8.84 -18.06 21.91
CA CYS A 17 10.02 -17.41 22.45
C CYS A 17 11.16 -17.44 21.44
N ALA A 18 12.04 -16.45 21.59
CA ALA A 18 13.34 -16.32 20.93
C ALA A 18 14.09 -17.64 20.74
N LEU A 19 14.51 -17.91 19.50
CA LEU A 19 15.63 -18.78 19.17
C LEU A 19 16.43 -18.13 18.02
N PRO A 20 17.77 -18.30 17.99
CA PRO A 20 18.62 -17.78 16.94
C PRO A 20 18.40 -18.60 15.67
N LEU A 21 18.24 -17.93 14.53
CA LEU A 21 18.07 -18.56 13.22
C LEU A 21 19.45 -18.90 12.61
N PRO A 22 19.75 -20.18 12.35
CA PRO A 22 20.49 -20.58 11.16
C PRO A 22 19.49 -21.20 10.18
N LEU A 23 19.19 -20.52 9.08
CA LEU A 23 18.32 -21.07 8.04
C LEU A 23 19.14 -22.03 7.15
N LEU A 24 19.02 -23.33 7.44
CA LEU A 24 19.49 -24.42 6.58
C LEU A 24 18.45 -24.66 5.47
N LEU A 25 18.83 -24.42 4.22
CA LEU A 25 18.11 -24.91 3.04
C LEU A 25 18.60 -26.32 2.72
N LEU A 26 17.72 -27.32 2.81
CA LEU A 26 17.99 -28.69 2.36
C LEU A 26 17.31 -28.90 1.00
N LEU A 27 18.12 -29.29 0.01
CA LEU A 27 17.68 -29.75 -1.31
C LEU A 27 18.03 -31.24 -1.42
N GLN A 28 17.14 -32.03 -2.02
CA GLN A 28 17.49 -33.33 -2.58
C GLN A 28 16.93 -33.39 -4.00
N PRO A 29 17.72 -33.87 -4.98
CA PRO A 29 17.23 -34.07 -6.34
C PRO A 29 16.40 -35.36 -6.43
N THR A 30 15.21 -35.26 -7.03
CA THR A 30 14.51 -36.42 -7.61
C THR A 30 14.92 -36.58 -9.08
N PRO A 31 15.25 -37.80 -9.55
CA PRO A 31 15.58 -38.05 -10.94
C PRO A 31 14.31 -38.28 -11.76
N GLY A 32 14.15 -37.56 -12.87
CA GLY A 32 13.16 -37.91 -13.89
C GLY A 32 12.86 -36.80 -14.91
N ASP A 33 13.12 -37.14 -16.18
CA ASP A 33 12.56 -36.57 -17.41
C ASP A 33 13.29 -35.41 -18.10
N THR A 34 14.28 -35.82 -18.91
CA THR A 34 14.66 -35.19 -20.18
C THR A 34 13.47 -35.07 -21.14
N ILE A 35 13.21 -33.87 -21.65
CA ILE A 35 12.56 -33.67 -22.96
C ILE A 35 13.60 -33.04 -23.91
N PRO A 36 13.99 -33.71 -25.02
CA PRO A 36 14.88 -33.13 -26.01
C PRO A 36 14.09 -32.28 -27.01
N GLY A 37 14.58 -31.06 -27.27
CA GLY A 37 14.18 -30.28 -28.45
C GLY A 37 12.95 -29.40 -28.29
N GLY A 38 13.08 -28.27 -27.60
CA GLY A 38 12.09 -27.20 -27.64
C GLY A 38 12.70 -25.87 -27.20
N ILE A 39 12.78 -24.91 -28.12
CA ILE A 39 13.15 -23.52 -27.82
C ILE A 39 12.08 -22.95 -26.87
N ARG A 40 12.43 -22.67 -25.61
CA ARG A 40 11.53 -21.99 -24.67
C ARG A 40 11.52 -20.48 -24.96
N PRO A 41 10.36 -19.81 -24.98
CA PRO A 41 10.29 -18.35 -25.12
C PRO A 41 10.76 -17.66 -23.82
N PRO A 42 11.29 -16.42 -23.91
CA PRO A 42 11.73 -15.67 -22.73
C PRO A 42 10.50 -15.19 -21.93
N GLY A 43 10.42 -15.60 -20.66
CA GLY A 43 9.36 -15.18 -19.74
C GLY A 43 8.77 -16.27 -18.87
N GLN A 44 9.53 -17.29 -18.46
CA GLN A 44 9.04 -18.24 -17.46
C GLN A 44 9.06 -17.61 -16.07
N ARG A 45 7.87 -17.59 -15.45
CA ARG A 45 7.71 -17.45 -14.01
C ARG A 45 8.22 -18.74 -13.38
N LEU A 46 9.24 -18.66 -12.53
CA LEU A 46 9.67 -19.79 -11.71
C LEU A 46 8.58 -20.02 -10.66
N GLU A 47 7.77 -21.07 -10.84
CA GLU A 47 6.85 -21.55 -9.82
C GLU A 47 7.58 -22.63 -9.01
N PHE A 48 7.73 -22.38 -7.71
CA PHE A 48 8.45 -23.23 -6.77
C PHE A 48 7.47 -24.18 -6.10
N GLU A 49 7.49 -25.46 -6.45
CA GLU A 49 6.79 -26.53 -5.72
C GLU A 49 7.64 -26.97 -4.52
N GLY A 50 7.74 -26.11 -3.50
CA GLY A 50 8.19 -26.52 -2.17
C GLY A 50 7.05 -27.24 -1.44
N THR A 51 7.36 -28.29 -0.68
CA THR A 51 6.39 -29.10 0.09
C THR A 51 5.67 -28.33 1.19
N VAL A 52 6.08 -27.09 1.47
CA VAL A 52 5.30 -26.08 2.19
C VAL A 52 5.50 -24.74 1.47
N PRO A 53 4.44 -24.08 0.96
CA PRO A 53 4.59 -22.74 0.41
C PRO A 53 5.17 -21.83 1.49
N PHE A 54 6.17 -21.02 1.12
CA PHE A 54 6.73 -19.98 1.99
C PHE A 54 5.62 -18.96 2.29
N HIS A 55 4.84 -19.21 3.34
CA HIS A 55 3.71 -18.38 3.74
C HIS A 55 4.15 -17.46 4.88
N ALA A 56 4.92 -16.42 4.53
CA ALA A 56 5.20 -15.30 5.40
C ALA A 56 4.42 -14.07 4.88
N PRO A 57 3.19 -13.82 5.35
CA PRO A 57 2.34 -12.74 4.82
C PRO A 57 2.92 -11.33 5.05
N GLU A 58 3.97 -11.23 5.86
CA GLU A 58 4.69 -10.00 6.17
C GLU A 58 5.92 -9.77 5.28
N LEU A 59 6.26 -10.71 4.38
CA LEU A 59 7.50 -10.71 3.62
C LEU A 59 7.22 -10.63 2.12
N GLU A 60 7.63 -9.52 1.50
CA GLU A 60 7.58 -9.31 0.04
C GLU A 60 8.99 -9.54 -0.54
N VAL A 61 9.13 -10.47 -1.48
CA VAL A 61 10.40 -10.79 -2.15
C VAL A 61 10.33 -10.39 -3.62
N GLU A 62 11.17 -9.45 -4.04
CA GLU A 62 11.33 -9.04 -5.45
C GLU A 62 12.80 -9.18 -5.88
N TRP A 63 13.04 -9.74 -7.06
CA TRP A 63 14.39 -9.97 -7.59
C TRP A 63 14.71 -8.96 -8.69
N LYS A 64 15.79 -8.18 -8.55
CA LYS A 64 16.32 -7.32 -9.62
C LYS A 64 17.68 -7.79 -10.05
N VAL A 65 17.70 -8.49 -11.17
CA VAL A 65 18.91 -8.97 -11.81
C VAL A 65 18.95 -8.52 -13.25
N PRO A 66 20.11 -8.13 -13.78
CA PRO A 66 20.28 -7.99 -15.22
C PRO A 66 19.78 -9.25 -15.92
N ALA A 67 19.17 -9.10 -17.09
CA ALA A 67 18.72 -10.24 -17.87
C ALA A 67 19.90 -11.22 -18.08
N GLY A 68 19.70 -12.49 -17.71
CA GLY A 68 20.73 -13.54 -17.79
C GLY A 68 21.69 -13.62 -16.59
N SER A 69 21.47 -12.85 -15.52
CA SER A 69 22.26 -12.93 -14.28
C SER A 69 21.45 -13.57 -13.15
N LEU A 70 22.13 -14.29 -12.27
CA LEU A 70 21.56 -14.75 -11.00
C LEU A 70 21.61 -13.63 -9.95
N PRO A 71 20.64 -13.59 -9.03
CA PRO A 71 20.67 -12.66 -7.92
C PRO A 71 21.87 -12.99 -7.05
N LYS A 72 22.58 -11.95 -6.61
CA LYS A 72 23.79 -12.10 -5.76
C LYS A 72 23.47 -11.85 -4.30
N GLU A 73 22.44 -11.06 -4.03
CA GLU A 73 22.06 -10.60 -2.71
C GLU A 73 20.53 -10.54 -2.60
N VAL A 74 20.02 -10.80 -1.40
CA VAL A 74 18.64 -10.59 -0.98
C VAL A 74 18.67 -9.52 0.10
N SER A 75 17.94 -8.43 -0.13
CA SER A 75 17.66 -7.46 0.91
C SER A 75 16.42 -7.90 1.68
N ILE A 76 16.57 -8.04 2.99
CA ILE A 76 15.46 -8.37 3.89
C ILE A 76 14.99 -7.07 4.52
N TYR A 77 13.70 -6.78 4.36
CA TYR A 77 13.04 -5.65 4.99
C TYR A 77 12.09 -6.15 6.07
N ARG A 78 12.07 -5.48 7.21
CA ARG A 78 10.97 -5.61 8.17
C ARG A 78 10.00 -4.47 7.97
N ARG A 79 8.73 -4.74 8.22
CA ARG A 79 7.75 -3.69 8.48
C ARG A 79 8.10 -3.08 9.83
N ALA A 80 8.43 -1.79 9.83
CA ALA A 80 8.49 -1.04 11.08
C ALA A 80 7.05 -0.65 11.40
N ASP A 81 6.47 -1.33 12.38
CA ASP A 81 5.19 -0.93 12.96
C ASP A 81 5.34 0.49 13.47
N GLY A 82 4.46 1.37 13.01
CA GLY A 82 4.58 2.78 13.31
C GLY A 82 3.28 3.50 13.11
N LEU A 83 2.81 4.13 14.18
CA LEU A 83 1.88 5.24 14.04
C LEU A 83 2.53 6.33 13.17
N PRO A 84 1.71 7.15 12.48
CA PRO A 84 2.19 8.37 11.85
C PRO A 84 3.05 9.18 12.81
N SER A 85 4.06 9.87 12.28
CA SER A 85 4.82 10.78 13.14
C SER A 85 3.85 11.76 13.82
N PRO A 86 4.09 12.16 15.09
CA PRO A 86 3.20 13.10 15.78
C PRO A 86 2.95 14.37 14.96
N THR A 87 3.97 14.83 14.22
CA THR A 87 3.89 15.98 13.31
C THR A 87 2.95 15.74 12.13
N THR A 88 3.04 14.57 11.48
CA THR A 88 2.15 14.19 10.37
C THR A 88 0.70 14.13 10.82
N LEU A 89 0.45 13.46 11.95
CA LEU A 89 -0.89 13.33 12.48
C LEU A 89 -1.45 14.70 12.89
N ALA A 90 -0.68 15.52 13.59
CA ALA A 90 -1.08 16.88 13.96
C ALA A 90 -1.41 17.73 12.71
N SER A 91 -0.60 17.66 11.67
CA SER A 91 -0.83 18.39 10.41
C SER A 91 -2.11 17.94 9.71
N LEU A 92 -2.40 16.63 9.72
CA LEU A 92 -3.62 16.08 9.14
C LEU A 92 -4.86 16.45 9.96
N LEU A 93 -4.77 16.39 11.29
CA LEU A 93 -5.86 16.82 12.18
C LEU A 93 -6.13 18.32 12.04
N GLN A 94 -5.08 19.13 11.94
CA GLN A 94 -5.21 20.57 11.70
C GLN A 94 -5.90 20.86 10.37
N PHE A 95 -5.49 20.20 9.30
CA PHE A 95 -6.17 20.34 8.01
C PHE A 95 -7.65 19.94 8.09
N ALA A 96 -7.94 18.85 8.80
CA ALA A 96 -9.30 18.37 8.96
C ALA A 96 -10.16 19.21 9.93
N GLY A 97 -9.57 20.17 10.65
CA GLY A 97 -10.24 20.92 11.72
C GLY A 97 -10.58 20.08 12.95
N LEU A 98 -9.81 19.01 13.19
CA LEU A 98 -10.04 18.00 14.21
C LEU A 98 -8.98 18.03 15.33
N GLU A 99 -8.33 19.17 15.56
CA GLU A 99 -7.24 19.30 16.54
C GLU A 99 -7.71 19.00 17.98
N GLN A 100 -8.98 19.27 18.27
CA GLN A 100 -9.60 19.03 19.57
C GLN A 100 -10.35 17.69 19.64
N ALA A 101 -10.42 16.96 18.52
CA ALA A 101 -11.15 15.70 18.46
C ALA A 101 -10.43 14.63 19.31
N ARG A 102 -11.20 13.97 20.17
CA ARG A 102 -10.66 12.85 20.96
C ARG A 102 -10.62 11.58 20.11
N PRO A 103 -9.54 10.79 20.17
CA PRO A 103 -9.47 9.53 19.46
C PRO A 103 -10.46 8.51 20.03
N VAL A 104 -11.15 7.80 19.15
CA VAL A 104 -12.04 6.68 19.48
C VAL A 104 -11.65 5.47 18.63
N THR A 105 -11.50 4.30 19.25
CA THR A 105 -11.24 3.08 18.50
C THR A 105 -12.55 2.47 17.99
N ASN A 106 -12.66 2.24 16.68
CA ASN A 106 -13.83 1.60 16.09
C ASN A 106 -13.76 0.05 16.22
N HIS A 107 -14.84 -0.64 15.82
CA HIS A 107 -14.90 -2.11 15.87
C HIS A 107 -13.88 -2.83 14.98
N ALA A 108 -13.30 -2.14 13.99
CA ALA A 108 -12.25 -2.67 13.13
C ALA A 108 -10.85 -2.44 13.70
N GLY A 109 -10.71 -1.84 14.89
CA GLY A 109 -9.42 -1.55 15.52
C GLY A 109 -8.76 -0.25 15.05
N TRP A 110 -9.44 0.56 14.24
CA TRP A 110 -8.89 1.84 13.77
C TRP A 110 -9.09 2.92 14.83
N VAL A 111 -8.07 3.75 15.01
CA VAL A 111 -8.17 4.99 15.78
C VAL A 111 -8.83 6.05 14.92
N VAL A 112 -9.97 6.57 15.35
CA VAL A 112 -10.79 7.54 14.61
C VAL A 112 -10.84 8.86 15.36
N TYR A 113 -10.52 9.94 14.65
CA TYR A 113 -10.73 11.32 15.07
C TYR A 113 -11.91 11.86 14.28
N GLN A 114 -12.95 12.29 14.99
CA GLN A 114 -14.16 12.87 14.40
C GLN A 114 -14.80 13.82 15.42
N ASP A 115 -15.45 14.87 14.92
CA ASP A 115 -16.23 15.81 15.72
C ASP A 115 -17.58 16.03 15.03
N SER A 116 -18.68 16.04 15.79
CA SER A 116 -20.01 16.37 15.27
C SER A 116 -20.12 17.76 14.64
N ALA A 117 -19.26 18.71 15.05
CA ALA A 117 -19.26 20.08 14.58
C ALA A 117 -18.45 20.28 13.29
N VAL A 118 -17.59 19.32 12.92
CA VAL A 118 -16.65 19.46 11.79
C VAL A 118 -16.88 18.32 10.80
N PRO A 119 -17.13 18.61 9.52
CA PRO A 119 -17.35 17.58 8.53
C PRO A 119 -16.06 16.78 8.27
N GLY A 120 -16.20 15.46 8.27
CA GLY A 120 -15.15 14.51 7.96
C GLY A 120 -14.56 13.79 9.18
N ARG A 121 -13.62 12.89 8.89
CA ARG A 121 -12.93 12.08 9.89
C ARG A 121 -11.53 11.74 9.44
N VAL A 122 -10.63 11.59 10.41
CA VAL A 122 -9.31 10.99 10.21
C VAL A 122 -9.30 9.62 10.88
N GLN A 123 -8.82 8.59 10.18
CA GLN A 123 -8.76 7.23 10.67
C GLN A 123 -7.33 6.71 10.51
N VAL A 124 -6.82 6.03 11.54
CA VAL A 124 -5.48 5.46 11.58
C VAL A 124 -5.58 3.98 11.95
N ASP A 125 -5.10 3.12 11.06
CA ASP A 125 -4.88 1.70 11.33
C ASP A 125 -3.40 1.50 11.63
N ALA A 126 -3.07 1.32 12.91
CA ALA A 126 -1.70 1.09 13.36
C ALA A 126 -1.15 -0.26 12.86
N GLY A 127 -2.00 -1.26 12.66
CA GLY A 127 -1.58 -2.61 12.26
C GLY A 127 -1.21 -2.70 10.79
N SER A 128 -1.91 -1.97 9.91
CA SER A 128 -1.55 -1.87 8.49
C SER A 128 -0.69 -0.64 8.16
N GLY A 129 -0.49 0.26 9.12
CA GLY A 129 0.19 1.53 8.89
C GLY A 129 -0.58 2.42 7.91
N ARG A 130 -1.91 2.43 7.95
CA ARG A 130 -2.75 3.22 7.02
C ARG A 130 -3.36 4.43 7.71
N VAL A 131 -3.35 5.56 7.02
CA VAL A 131 -4.02 6.79 7.42
C VAL A 131 -5.03 7.16 6.34
N GLN A 132 -6.23 7.52 6.77
CA GLN A 132 -7.28 7.98 5.88
C GLN A 132 -7.89 9.26 6.43
N TYR A 133 -8.07 10.24 5.56
CA TYR A 133 -9.00 11.34 5.74
C TYR A 133 -10.14 11.17 4.74
N PHE A 134 -11.37 11.43 5.20
CA PHE A 134 -12.55 11.41 4.36
C PHE A 134 -13.56 12.43 4.83
N ASP A 135 -14.09 13.23 3.91
CA ASP A 135 -15.20 14.16 4.15
C ASP A 135 -16.43 13.77 3.30
N PRO A 136 -17.44 13.11 3.90
CA PRO A 136 -18.64 12.68 3.18
C PRO A 136 -19.54 13.83 2.74
N THR A 137 -19.47 14.99 3.39
CA THR A 137 -20.39 16.10 3.12
C THR A 137 -20.11 16.78 1.77
N ARG A 138 -18.98 16.45 1.16
CA ARG A 138 -18.46 17.11 -0.04
C ARG A 138 -18.63 16.30 -1.32
N GLU A 139 -19.03 15.02 -1.23
CA GLU A 139 -19.18 14.15 -2.41
C GLU A 139 -20.49 14.44 -3.17
N GLU A 140 -21.50 15.02 -2.51
CA GLU A 140 -22.85 15.26 -3.07
C GLU A 140 -23.23 16.75 -3.19
N SER A 141 -22.30 17.67 -2.91
CA SER A 141 -22.61 19.09 -3.05
C SER A 141 -22.81 19.45 -4.53
N PRO A 142 -23.88 20.18 -4.90
CA PRO A 142 -24.04 20.77 -6.23
C PRO A 142 -23.07 21.96 -6.40
N GLY A 143 -21.81 21.76 -6.03
CA GLY A 143 -20.74 22.74 -6.10
C GLY A 143 -20.36 23.01 -7.54
N SER A 144 -19.55 24.04 -7.73
CA SER A 144 -19.11 24.45 -9.06
C SER A 144 -18.41 23.32 -9.82
N ASP A 145 -18.42 23.37 -11.15
CA ASP A 145 -17.65 22.47 -12.03
C ASP A 145 -16.11 22.61 -11.87
N THR A 146 -15.65 23.35 -10.85
CA THR A 146 -14.24 23.64 -10.61
C THR A 146 -13.59 22.47 -9.88
N ILE A 147 -13.27 21.42 -10.63
CA ILE A 147 -12.45 20.30 -10.16
C ILE A 147 -11.03 20.51 -10.69
N PRO A 148 -9.97 20.35 -9.87
CA PRO A 148 -8.62 20.68 -10.28
C PRO A 148 -8.20 19.94 -11.55
N GLY A 149 -7.48 20.64 -12.43
CA GLY A 149 -6.93 20.05 -13.64
C GLY A 149 -5.82 19.04 -13.34
N VAL A 150 -5.52 18.16 -14.30
CA VAL A 150 -4.40 17.20 -14.20
C VAL A 150 -3.07 17.89 -13.90
N ASP A 151 -2.85 19.08 -14.47
CA ASP A 151 -1.63 19.87 -14.26
C ASP A 151 -1.55 20.45 -12.84
N GLU A 152 -2.69 20.81 -12.23
CA GLU A 152 -2.75 21.35 -10.86
C GLU A 152 -2.55 20.24 -9.82
N LEU A 153 -3.05 19.03 -10.10
CA LEU A 153 -2.95 17.89 -9.20
C LEU A 153 -1.50 17.49 -8.88
N ASP A 154 -0.54 17.73 -9.77
CA ASP A 154 0.88 17.51 -9.46
C ASP A 154 1.40 18.44 -8.36
N GLY A 155 1.04 19.73 -8.44
CA GLY A 155 1.38 20.72 -7.44
C GLY A 155 0.76 20.38 -6.08
N LEU A 156 -0.52 20.00 -6.10
CA LEU A 156 -1.26 19.60 -4.91
C LEU A 156 -0.67 18.34 -4.25
N LEU A 157 -0.28 17.34 -5.05
CA LEU A 157 0.40 16.14 -4.52
C LEU A 157 1.69 16.51 -3.79
N ARG A 158 2.50 17.41 -4.38
CA ARG A 158 3.77 17.85 -3.77
C ARG A 158 3.55 18.67 -2.50
N GLU A 159 2.56 19.56 -2.49
CA GLU A 159 2.17 20.30 -1.29
C GLU A 159 1.80 19.35 -0.15
N TRP A 160 1.03 18.30 -0.45
CA TRP A 160 0.63 17.32 0.55
C TRP A 160 1.79 16.47 1.07
N ILE A 161 2.70 16.06 0.18
CA ILE A 161 3.93 15.36 0.58
C ILE A 161 4.72 16.21 1.58
N ASP A 162 4.90 17.50 1.28
CA ASP A 162 5.61 18.44 2.14
C ASP A 162 4.86 18.68 3.48
N ARG A 163 3.56 18.97 3.42
CA ARG A 163 2.71 19.21 4.60
C ARG A 163 2.67 18.00 5.54
N LEU A 164 2.75 16.78 5.01
CA LEU A 164 2.78 15.56 5.81
C LEU A 164 4.17 15.23 6.36
N GLY A 165 5.20 16.01 5.99
CA GLY A 165 6.59 15.77 6.37
C GLY A 165 7.19 14.52 5.73
N LEU A 166 6.69 14.14 4.55
CA LEU A 166 7.18 12.96 3.82
C LEU A 166 8.35 13.37 2.92
N PRO A 167 9.50 12.69 2.98
CA PRO A 167 10.65 13.05 2.16
C PRO A 167 10.41 12.65 0.69
N LEU A 168 10.63 13.58 -0.24
CA LEU A 168 10.46 13.32 -1.69
C LEU A 168 11.34 12.17 -2.22
N SER A 169 12.47 11.87 -1.57
CA SER A 169 13.34 10.74 -1.92
C SER A 169 12.65 9.37 -1.74
N GLU A 170 11.66 9.31 -0.85
CA GLU A 170 10.81 8.14 -0.69
C GLU A 170 9.76 8.03 -1.79
N PHE A 171 9.76 8.87 -2.84
CA PHE A 171 8.83 8.70 -3.95
C PHE A 171 9.54 8.31 -5.23
N LYS A 172 8.92 7.39 -5.98
CA LYS A 172 9.39 6.98 -7.29
C LYS A 172 9.42 8.19 -8.21
N THR A 173 10.55 8.42 -8.86
CA THR A 173 10.73 9.48 -9.85
C THR A 173 11.16 8.90 -11.20
N ASN A 174 10.87 9.62 -12.28
CA ASN A 174 11.42 9.31 -13.60
C ASN A 174 12.86 9.84 -13.72
N THR A 175 13.50 9.63 -14.87
CA THR A 175 14.88 10.08 -15.14
C THR A 175 15.08 11.60 -15.07
N GLN A 176 13.99 12.38 -15.10
CA GLN A 176 13.99 13.84 -14.97
C GLN A 176 13.68 14.31 -13.53
N GLY A 177 13.60 13.38 -12.56
CA GLY A 177 13.25 13.70 -11.18
C GLY A 177 11.78 14.04 -10.94
N ARG A 178 10.89 13.80 -11.92
CA ARG A 178 9.44 14.02 -11.76
C ARG A 178 8.80 12.81 -11.07
N LEU A 179 7.89 13.06 -10.13
CA LEU A 179 7.14 12.01 -9.44
C LEU A 179 6.42 11.11 -10.44
N TYR A 180 6.54 9.80 -10.23
CA TYR A 180 5.67 8.82 -10.89
C TYR A 180 4.28 8.93 -10.27
N LYS A 181 3.28 9.21 -11.11
CA LYS A 181 1.92 9.54 -10.69
C LYS A 181 0.90 8.66 -11.39
N ARG A 182 -0.21 8.40 -10.71
CA ARG A 182 -1.43 7.84 -11.32
C ARG A 182 -2.56 8.84 -11.14
N PHE A 183 -3.24 9.17 -12.23
CA PHE A 183 -4.43 10.00 -12.20
C PHE A 183 -5.67 9.10 -12.22
N GLN A 184 -6.72 9.57 -11.55
CA GLN A 184 -8.02 8.92 -11.51
C GLN A 184 -9.10 9.98 -11.70
N GLU A 185 -10.15 9.65 -12.42
CA GLU A 185 -11.35 10.49 -12.52
C GLU A 185 -12.55 9.67 -12.03
N THR A 186 -13.45 10.32 -11.31
CA THR A 186 -14.73 9.75 -10.92
C THR A 186 -15.81 10.48 -11.69
N GLU A 187 -16.66 9.72 -12.37
CA GLU A 187 -17.74 10.24 -13.17
C GLU A 187 -19.08 9.77 -12.61
N THR A 188 -20.10 10.60 -12.76
CA THR A 188 -21.49 10.24 -12.48
C THR A 188 -22.33 10.48 -13.72
N THR A 189 -23.06 9.46 -14.14
CA THR A 189 -24.00 9.54 -15.27
C THR A 189 -25.42 9.63 -14.74
N SER A 190 -26.12 10.70 -15.12
CA SER A 190 -27.54 10.90 -14.78
C SER A 190 -28.38 11.04 -16.04
N TYR A 191 -29.67 10.70 -15.97
CA TYR A 191 -30.59 10.90 -17.09
C TYR A 191 -31.22 12.30 -16.97
N ASP A 192 -30.99 13.14 -17.96
CA ASP A 192 -31.57 14.46 -18.05
C ASP A 192 -32.86 14.41 -18.88
N ARG A 193 -33.99 14.62 -18.21
CA ARG A 193 -35.32 14.62 -18.84
C ARG A 193 -35.52 15.79 -19.81
N ALA A 194 -34.79 16.89 -19.64
CA ALA A 194 -34.93 18.07 -20.50
C ALA A 194 -34.30 17.84 -21.88
N THR A 195 -33.16 17.15 -21.90
CA THR A 195 -32.45 16.80 -23.14
C THR A 195 -32.80 15.40 -23.67
N GLY A 196 -33.49 14.58 -22.86
CA GLY A 196 -33.88 13.22 -23.21
C GLY A 196 -32.71 12.23 -23.24
N GLY A 197 -31.55 12.60 -22.69
CA GLY A 197 -30.29 11.88 -22.81
C GLY A 197 -29.59 11.64 -21.47
N HIS A 198 -28.55 10.80 -21.50
CA HIS A 198 -27.64 10.64 -20.38
C HIS A 198 -26.58 11.73 -20.39
N VAL A 199 -26.37 12.37 -19.24
CA VAL A 199 -25.32 13.38 -19.02
C VAL A 199 -24.31 12.78 -18.04
N THR A 200 -23.07 12.62 -18.51
CA THR A 200 -21.92 12.23 -17.67
C THR A 200 -21.20 13.48 -17.20
N ARG A 201 -20.92 13.57 -15.90
CA ARG A 201 -20.15 14.65 -15.29
C ARG A 201 -19.02 14.07 -14.47
N VAL A 202 -17.84 14.70 -14.56
CA VAL A 202 -16.75 14.43 -13.62
C VAL A 202 -17.16 15.00 -12.27
N THR A 203 -17.18 14.17 -11.23
CA THR A 203 -17.52 14.57 -9.86
C THR A 203 -16.31 14.61 -8.94
N ALA A 204 -15.22 13.96 -9.34
CA ALA A 204 -13.94 14.09 -8.66
C ALA A 204 -12.76 13.75 -9.57
N ARG A 205 -11.59 14.28 -9.23
CA ARG A 205 -10.31 13.86 -9.79
C ARG A 205 -9.34 13.55 -8.67
N GLY A 206 -8.50 12.55 -8.90
CA GLY A 206 -7.51 12.12 -7.95
C GLY A 206 -6.14 11.96 -8.56
N VAL A 207 -5.14 12.06 -7.69
CA VAL A 207 -3.73 11.87 -8.02
C VAL A 207 -3.10 11.04 -6.92
N SER A 208 -2.25 10.12 -7.32
CA SER A 208 -1.54 9.27 -6.38
C SER A 208 -0.06 9.21 -6.68
N GLY A 209 0.74 9.27 -5.61
CA GLY A 209 2.18 9.04 -5.63
C GLY A 209 2.51 7.60 -5.23
N ILE A 210 3.56 7.04 -5.84
CA ILE A 210 4.12 5.74 -5.45
C ILE A 210 5.34 6.00 -4.59
N ARG A 211 5.30 5.60 -3.31
CA ARG A 211 6.50 5.63 -2.47
C ARG A 211 7.42 4.46 -2.79
N GLN A 212 8.68 4.62 -2.44
CA GLN A 212 9.75 3.67 -2.56
C GLN A 212 10.60 3.64 -1.29
N ALA A 213 11.11 2.47 -0.94
CA ALA A 213 12.11 2.28 0.10
C ALA A 213 13.34 1.61 -0.52
N GLY A 214 14.54 2.15 -0.31
CA GLY A 214 15.77 1.60 -0.92
C GLY A 214 15.76 1.56 -2.45
N GLY A 215 14.98 2.43 -3.10
CA GLY A 215 14.78 2.42 -4.56
C GLY A 215 13.74 1.41 -5.07
N TRP A 216 13.01 0.75 -4.17
CA TRP A 216 11.97 -0.26 -4.47
C TRP A 216 10.59 0.31 -4.27
N SER A 217 9.71 0.14 -5.25
CA SER A 217 8.29 0.50 -5.08
C SER A 217 7.65 -0.52 -4.14
N MET A 218 7.09 -0.10 -3.00
CA MET A 218 6.39 -1.05 -2.12
C MET A 218 5.06 -1.40 -2.81
N GLY A 219 4.84 -2.70 -3.06
CA GLY A 219 3.99 -3.20 -4.15
C GLY A 219 2.55 -2.71 -4.19
N GLY A 220 2.00 -2.59 -5.41
CA GLY A 220 0.58 -2.58 -5.78
C GLY A 220 -0.34 -1.46 -5.27
N ARG A 221 -0.07 -0.87 -4.10
CA ARG A 221 -0.93 0.12 -3.44
C ARG A 221 -0.40 1.53 -3.63
N GLN A 222 -1.32 2.45 -3.88
CA GLN A 222 -1.06 3.87 -3.93
C GLN A 222 -0.67 4.32 -2.52
N GLN A 223 0.51 4.92 -2.39
CA GLN A 223 1.07 5.16 -1.08
C GLN A 223 0.70 6.51 -0.51
N ILE A 224 0.42 7.47 -1.38
CA ILE A 224 -0.43 8.61 -1.07
C ILE A 224 -1.42 8.73 -2.22
N SER A 225 -2.70 8.91 -1.91
CA SER A 225 -3.76 9.14 -2.87
C SER A 225 -4.60 10.31 -2.38
N LEU A 226 -4.80 11.29 -3.25
CA LEU A 226 -5.61 12.46 -2.98
C LEU A 226 -6.78 12.46 -3.96
N LYS A 227 -7.98 12.72 -3.48
CA LYS A 227 -9.19 12.87 -4.31
C LYS A 227 -9.80 14.23 -4.02
N TYR A 228 -10.01 15.01 -5.07
CA TYR A 228 -10.58 16.34 -5.05
C TYR A 228 -11.94 16.35 -5.73
N GLY A 229 -12.89 17.05 -5.14
CA GLY A 229 -14.27 17.18 -5.60
C GLY A 229 -14.58 18.60 -6.06
N PRO A 230 -15.87 18.98 -6.03
CA PRO A 230 -16.32 20.32 -6.36
C PRO A 230 -15.60 21.41 -5.56
N ASP A 231 -15.48 22.59 -6.16
CA ASP A 231 -14.82 23.78 -5.59
C ASP A 231 -13.33 23.56 -5.23
N GLY A 232 -12.65 22.61 -5.87
CA GLY A 232 -11.24 22.33 -5.62
C GLY A 232 -10.93 21.71 -4.25
N ARG A 233 -11.95 21.21 -3.54
CA ARG A 233 -11.78 20.73 -2.16
C ARG A 233 -11.32 19.28 -2.11
N LEU A 234 -10.44 18.97 -1.15
CA LEU A 234 -10.06 17.59 -0.86
C LEU A 234 -11.26 16.83 -0.27
N LEU A 235 -11.62 15.70 -0.88
CA LEU A 235 -12.64 14.75 -0.45
C LEU A 235 -12.04 13.63 0.38
N SER A 236 -10.92 13.09 -0.08
CA SER A 236 -10.21 12.02 0.62
C SER A 236 -8.71 12.12 0.44
N LEU A 237 -8.01 11.68 1.47
CA LEU A 237 -6.59 11.40 1.45
C LEU A 237 -6.39 10.02 2.02
N GLU A 238 -5.67 9.18 1.29
CA GLU A 238 -5.20 7.89 1.79
C GLU A 238 -3.69 7.89 1.77
N LEU A 239 -3.08 7.45 2.87
CA LEU A 239 -1.64 7.40 3.04
C LEU A 239 -1.27 6.06 3.67
N ASP A 240 -0.50 5.27 2.96
CA ASP A 240 0.18 4.11 3.53
C ASP A 240 1.47 4.62 4.19
N TRP A 241 1.44 4.70 5.52
CA TRP A 241 2.53 5.10 6.40
C TRP A 241 3.58 4.02 6.63
N LEU A 242 3.35 2.81 6.11
CA LEU A 242 4.26 1.68 6.20
C LEU A 242 5.71 2.12 5.93
N ARG A 243 6.58 1.92 6.92
CA ARG A 243 8.02 2.14 6.80
C ARG A 243 8.68 0.77 6.70
N LEU A 244 9.44 0.58 5.63
CA LEU A 244 10.28 -0.61 5.50
C LEU A 244 11.69 -0.26 5.99
N GLU A 245 12.16 -1.03 6.95
CA GLU A 245 13.53 -0.94 7.43
C GLU A 245 14.31 -2.14 6.90
N GLN A 246 15.40 -1.88 6.17
CA GLN A 246 16.30 -2.95 5.76
C GLN A 246 17.00 -3.49 7.01
N VAL A 247 16.77 -4.78 7.29
CA VAL A 247 17.34 -5.45 8.48
C VAL A 247 18.57 -6.26 8.15
N ALA A 248 18.67 -6.75 6.92
CA ALA A 248 19.81 -7.54 6.47
C ALA A 248 19.99 -7.46 4.95
N VAL A 249 21.22 -7.72 4.53
CA VAL A 249 21.57 -8.07 3.15
C VAL A 249 22.29 -9.39 3.23
N GLU A 250 21.70 -10.41 2.64
CA GLU A 250 22.24 -11.77 2.67
C GLU A 250 22.69 -12.17 1.26
N PRO A 251 23.82 -12.88 1.12
CA PRO A 251 24.24 -13.40 -0.17
C PRO A 251 23.26 -14.49 -0.65
N VAL A 252 23.03 -14.52 -1.95
CA VAL A 252 22.27 -15.59 -2.61
C VAL A 252 23.25 -16.65 -3.10
N ALA A 253 22.82 -17.92 -3.10
CA ALA A 253 23.62 -19.02 -3.62
C ALA A 253 24.14 -18.70 -5.03
N GLY A 254 25.45 -18.79 -5.22
CA GLY A 254 26.06 -18.58 -6.54
C GLY A 254 25.72 -19.72 -7.50
N SER A 255 25.94 -19.52 -8.82
CA SER A 255 25.63 -20.54 -9.83
C SER A 255 26.22 -21.91 -9.51
N ARG A 256 27.45 -21.94 -8.97
CA ARG A 256 28.12 -23.18 -8.57
C ARG A 256 27.45 -23.86 -7.38
N GLN A 257 27.05 -23.12 -6.36
CA GLN A 257 26.32 -23.67 -5.21
C GLN A 257 24.96 -24.21 -5.62
N ILE A 258 24.25 -23.53 -6.53
CA ILE A 258 22.98 -24.00 -7.06
C ILE A 258 23.15 -25.31 -7.86
N LEU A 259 24.26 -25.46 -8.59
CA LEU A 259 24.57 -26.67 -9.36
C LEU A 259 25.09 -27.83 -8.49
N GLU A 260 25.60 -27.55 -7.30
CA GLU A 260 26.11 -28.54 -6.33
C GLU A 260 25.00 -29.09 -5.40
N TRP A 261 23.82 -28.47 -5.40
CA TRP A 261 22.64 -28.88 -4.64
C TRP A 261 21.72 -29.80 -5.45
#